data_AF-A0AA42YS88-F1
#
_entry.id   AF-A0AA42YS88-F1
#
_cell.length_a   1.000
_cell.length_b   1.000
_cell.length_c   1.000
_cell.angle_alpha   90.00
_cell.angle_beta   90.00
_cell.angle_gamma   90.00
#
_symmetry.space_group_name_H-M   'P 1'
#
loop_
_entity.id
_entity.type
_entity.pdbx_description
1 polymer ?
#
loop_
_entity_poly.entity_id
_entity_poly.type
_entity_poly.pdbx_seq_one_letter_code
_entity_poly.pdbx_strand_id
1 'polypeptide(L)'
;MQRKPTKMADLQLPDSNKIFKATNVRKNIHPLYMELATNLSKIEILKYIKIYNERIRASNYLSENKKKDPVVEIGGKDFVGVELLIDVPNKTIQFYSITSAVKGYGEKIVSAVMNITADDWLIVIPMDWSDGFWEKMVAKYPRLIVL
;
A
#
# COMPACT_ATOMS: atom_id res chain seq x y z
N MET A 1 -34.89 -25.82 10.76
CA MET A 1 -34.39 -24.49 11.18
C MET A 1 -33.56 -23.91 10.04
N GLN A 2 -34.17 -23.07 9.19
CA GLN A 2 -33.54 -22.53 7.98
C GLN A 2 -32.62 -21.36 8.35
N ARG A 3 -31.37 -21.36 7.87
CA ARG A 3 -30.47 -20.21 7.99
C ARG A 3 -30.95 -19.11 7.04
N LYS A 4 -31.30 -17.95 7.60
CA LYS A 4 -31.63 -16.74 6.82
C LYS A 4 -30.38 -16.29 6.02
N PRO A 5 -30.54 -15.79 4.78
CA PRO A 5 -29.44 -15.20 4.04
C PRO A 5 -29.02 -13.89 4.74
N THR A 6 -27.74 -13.79 5.09
CA THR A 6 -27.14 -12.55 5.60
C THR A 6 -27.28 -11.48 4.52
N LYS A 7 -28.06 -10.43 4.81
CA LYS A 7 -28.08 -9.21 4.00
C LYS A 7 -26.65 -8.67 3.91
N MET A 8 -26.17 -8.44 2.69
CA MET A 8 -25.03 -7.56 2.40
C MET A 8 -25.42 -6.14 2.80
N ALA A 9 -25.35 -5.84 4.09
CA ALA A 9 -25.53 -4.50 4.63
C ALA A 9 -24.15 -3.86 4.78
N ASP A 10 -23.97 -2.79 3.99
CA ASP A 10 -23.10 -1.66 4.26
C ASP A 10 -21.62 -1.96 4.48
N LEU A 11 -20.95 -2.37 3.40
CA LEU A 11 -19.55 -2.02 3.25
C LEU A 11 -19.49 -0.50 3.06
N GLN A 12 -19.27 0.26 4.14
CA GLN A 12 -18.92 1.68 4.04
C GLN A 12 -17.75 1.77 3.04
N LEU A 13 -17.99 2.33 1.86
CA LEU A 13 -16.93 2.60 0.91
C LEU A 13 -15.92 3.54 1.63
N PRO A 14 -14.63 3.18 1.70
CA PRO A 14 -13.62 4.07 2.28
C PRO A 14 -13.65 5.40 1.52
N ASP A 15 -13.33 6.51 2.21
CA ASP A 15 -13.22 7.87 1.63
C ASP A 15 -12.79 7.84 0.16
N SER A 16 -13.77 7.85 -0.75
CA SER A 16 -13.56 7.59 -2.18
C SER A 16 -12.74 8.68 -2.85
N ASN A 17 -12.50 9.78 -2.13
CA ASN A 17 -11.76 10.95 -2.58
C ASN A 17 -10.23 10.78 -2.52
N LYS A 18 -9.71 9.70 -1.92
CA LYS A 18 -8.26 9.49 -1.77
C LYS A 18 -7.64 8.59 -2.85
N ILE A 19 -8.44 7.76 -3.53
CA ILE A 19 -7.95 6.73 -4.46
C ILE A 19 -8.17 7.15 -5.91
N PHE A 20 -7.10 7.11 -6.69
CA PHE A 20 -7.07 7.50 -8.10
C PHE A 20 -6.45 6.39 -8.95
N LYS A 21 -6.83 6.32 -10.24
CA LYS A 21 -6.20 5.44 -11.22
C LYS A 21 -5.50 6.29 -12.29
N ALA A 22 -4.30 5.89 -12.71
CA ALA A 22 -3.69 6.48 -13.90
C ALA A 22 -4.54 6.18 -15.16
N THR A 23 -4.50 7.06 -16.15
CA THR A 23 -5.36 6.98 -17.35
C THR A 23 -5.13 5.72 -18.19
N ASN A 24 -3.95 5.14 -18.12
CA ASN A 24 -3.52 3.96 -18.89
C ASN A 24 -3.57 2.65 -18.10
N VAL A 25 -4.24 2.62 -16.94
CA VAL A 25 -4.42 1.38 -16.17
C VAL A 25 -5.26 0.38 -16.97
N ARG A 26 -4.80 -0.89 -17.04
CA ARG A 26 -5.54 -1.98 -17.71
C ARG A 26 -6.95 -2.10 -17.10
N LYS A 27 -7.96 -2.33 -17.95
CA LYS A 27 -9.37 -2.43 -17.52
C LYS A 27 -9.59 -3.53 -16.47
N ASN A 28 -8.93 -4.68 -16.67
CA ASN A 28 -9.02 -5.84 -15.78
C ASN A 28 -7.77 -5.93 -14.91
N ILE A 29 -7.71 -5.07 -13.88
CA ILE A 29 -6.67 -5.16 -12.86
C ILE A 29 -7.05 -6.19 -11.79
N HIS A 30 -6.07 -6.89 -11.24
CA HIS A 30 -6.30 -7.90 -10.20
C HIS A 30 -6.96 -7.24 -8.95
N PRO A 31 -7.93 -7.90 -8.29
CA PRO A 31 -8.67 -7.31 -7.15
C PRO A 31 -7.79 -6.79 -6.02
N LEU A 32 -6.66 -7.47 -5.76
CA LEU A 32 -5.65 -7.08 -4.78
C LEU A 32 -5.25 -5.60 -4.86
N TYR A 33 -5.20 -5.01 -6.06
CA TYR A 33 -4.84 -3.60 -6.18
C TYR A 33 -5.84 -2.66 -5.49
N MET A 34 -7.13 -2.95 -5.64
CA MET A 34 -8.17 -2.17 -4.97
C MET A 34 -8.18 -2.44 -3.47
N GLU A 35 -7.97 -3.70 -3.06
CA GLU A 35 -7.91 -4.07 -1.64
C GLU A 35 -6.74 -3.37 -0.92
N LEU A 36 -5.54 -3.39 -1.51
CA LEU A 36 -4.37 -2.67 -1.00
C LEU A 36 -4.63 -1.15 -0.96
N ALA A 37 -5.14 -0.58 -2.06
CA ALA A 37 -5.41 0.87 -2.12
C ALA A 37 -6.44 1.30 -1.06
N THR A 38 -7.51 0.51 -0.89
CA THR A 38 -8.54 0.71 0.14
C THR A 38 -7.97 0.58 1.54
N ASN A 39 -7.07 -0.37 1.80
CA ASN A 39 -6.52 -0.52 3.13
C ASN A 39 -5.51 0.60 3.46
N LEU A 40 -4.72 1.03 2.48
CA LEU A 40 -3.83 2.19 2.61
C LEU A 40 -4.62 3.49 2.83
N SER A 41 -5.78 3.67 2.19
CA SER A 41 -6.58 4.90 2.34
C SER A 41 -7.17 5.11 3.74
N LYS A 42 -7.25 4.04 4.55
CA LYS A 42 -7.67 4.09 5.96
C LYS A 42 -6.60 4.69 6.87
N ILE A 43 -5.35 4.76 6.43
CA ILE A 43 -4.27 5.41 7.19
C ILE A 43 -4.49 6.93 7.07
N GLU A 44 -4.71 7.59 8.21
CA GLU A 44 -5.20 8.97 8.26
C GLU A 44 -4.29 9.97 7.53
N ILE A 45 -2.96 9.77 7.60
CA ILE A 45 -1.98 10.66 6.98
C ILE A 45 -1.89 10.49 5.47
N LEU A 46 -2.22 9.30 4.94
CA LEU A 46 -2.19 9.06 3.50
C LEU A 46 -3.41 9.71 2.86
N LYS A 47 -3.15 10.74 2.06
CA LYS A 47 -4.19 11.56 1.42
C LYS A 47 -4.40 11.18 -0.04
N TYR A 48 -3.35 10.66 -0.67
CA TYR A 48 -3.33 10.39 -2.10
C TYR A 48 -2.82 8.98 -2.35
N ILE A 49 -3.67 8.15 -2.94
CA ILE A 49 -3.37 6.78 -3.32
C ILE A 49 -3.61 6.67 -4.82
N LYS A 50 -2.59 6.30 -5.58
CA LYS A 50 -2.65 6.21 -7.03
C LYS A 50 -2.23 4.84 -7.52
N ILE A 51 -3.15 4.21 -8.25
CA ILE A 51 -2.96 2.91 -8.88
C ILE A 51 -2.42 3.13 -10.30
N TYR A 52 -1.39 2.37 -10.66
CA TYR A 52 -0.86 2.26 -12.02
C TYR A 52 -0.85 0.78 -12.45
N ASN A 53 -0.38 0.51 -13.66
CA ASN A 53 -0.03 -0.85 -14.03
C ASN A 53 1.14 -1.33 -13.16
N GLU A 54 1.01 -2.49 -12.52
CA GLU A 54 2.11 -3.16 -11.78
C GLU A 54 2.61 -2.41 -10.54
N ARG A 55 1.94 -1.33 -10.12
CA ARG A 55 2.31 -0.59 -8.90
C ARG A 55 1.18 0.21 -8.25
N ILE A 56 1.35 0.49 -6.96
CA ILE A 56 0.56 1.44 -6.19
C ILE A 56 1.51 2.44 -5.53
N ARG A 57 1.18 3.73 -5.58
CA ARG A 57 1.85 4.77 -4.79
C ARG A 57 0.86 5.39 -3.83
N ALA A 58 1.26 5.61 -2.59
CA ALA A 58 0.46 6.31 -1.61
C ALA A 58 1.32 7.32 -0.84
N SER A 59 0.77 8.50 -0.54
CA SER A 59 1.50 9.56 0.17
C SER A 59 0.57 10.59 0.80
N ASN A 60 1.11 11.35 1.74
CA ASN A 60 0.51 12.59 2.24
C ASN A 60 0.76 13.81 1.32
N TYR A 61 1.66 13.71 0.35
CA TYR A 61 1.96 14.75 -0.65
C TYR A 61 1.76 14.26 -2.10
N LEU A 62 1.44 15.20 -2.98
CA LEU A 62 1.48 15.02 -4.43
C LEU A 62 2.66 15.80 -5.00
N SER A 63 3.27 15.27 -6.05
CA SER A 63 4.26 15.99 -6.84
C SER A 63 3.64 17.22 -7.49
N GLU A 64 4.41 18.30 -7.61
CA GLU A 64 3.98 19.54 -8.27
C GLU A 64 3.86 19.41 -9.80
N ASN A 65 4.38 18.31 -10.36
CA ASN A 65 4.30 18.06 -11.79
C ASN A 65 2.84 17.82 -12.24
N LYS A 66 2.60 17.93 -13.56
CA LYS A 66 1.27 17.74 -14.15
C LYS A 66 0.65 16.37 -13.89
N LYS A 67 1.47 15.34 -13.61
CA LYS A 67 0.99 13.98 -13.36
C LYS A 67 0.38 13.84 -11.97
N LYS A 68 0.73 14.70 -11.02
CA LYS A 68 0.25 14.65 -9.63
C LYS A 68 0.41 13.23 -9.06
N ASP A 69 1.65 12.78 -8.97
CA ASP A 69 1.98 11.46 -8.43
C ASP A 69 2.22 11.56 -6.92
N PRO A 70 1.76 10.59 -6.11
CA PRO A 70 2.09 10.55 -4.68
C PRO A 70 3.62 10.51 -4.46
N VAL A 71 4.13 11.34 -3.56
CA VAL A 71 5.59 11.51 -3.34
C VAL A 71 6.10 10.48 -2.32
N VAL A 72 7.14 9.73 -2.69
CA VAL A 72 7.76 8.70 -1.85
C VAL A 72 9.27 8.90 -1.82
N GLU A 73 9.68 10.14 -1.53
CA GLU A 73 11.08 10.56 -1.47
C GLU A 73 11.63 10.42 -0.05
N ILE A 74 12.85 9.92 0.06
CA ILE A 74 13.54 9.71 1.34
C ILE A 74 14.15 11.04 1.80
N GLY A 75 14.06 11.33 3.11
CA GLY A 75 14.66 12.53 3.70
C GLY A 75 13.83 13.81 3.56
N GLY A 76 12.68 13.76 2.89
CA GLY A 76 11.75 14.88 2.84
C GLY A 76 11.12 15.16 4.21
N LYS A 77 11.12 16.43 4.61
CA LYS A 77 10.48 16.88 5.85
C LYS A 77 8.99 16.57 5.79
N ASP A 78 8.48 15.88 6.80
CA ASP A 78 7.07 15.49 6.95
C ASP A 78 6.53 14.49 5.91
N PHE A 79 7.36 13.94 5.02
CA PHE A 79 6.91 12.97 4.01
C PHE A 79 6.57 11.62 4.64
N VAL A 80 5.39 11.10 4.29
CA VAL A 80 4.95 9.76 4.63
C VAL A 80 4.33 9.13 3.39
N GLY A 81 4.91 8.03 2.92
CA GLY A 81 4.44 7.38 1.70
C GLY A 81 5.08 6.01 1.45
N VAL A 82 4.53 5.33 0.46
CA VAL A 82 4.97 4.01 0.00
C VAL A 82 4.78 3.85 -1.49
N GLU A 83 5.71 3.16 -2.13
CA GLU A 83 5.59 2.63 -3.48
C GLU A 83 5.67 1.11 -3.42
N LEU A 84 4.60 0.46 -3.86
CA LEU A 84 4.48 -0.99 -3.96
C LEU A 84 4.58 -1.41 -5.42
N LEU A 85 5.45 -2.36 -5.74
CA LEU A 85 5.41 -3.08 -7.02
C LEU A 85 4.66 -4.38 -6.83
N ILE A 86 3.78 -4.72 -7.77
CA ILE A 86 2.86 -5.86 -7.64
C ILE A 86 2.99 -6.72 -8.89
N ASP A 87 3.59 -7.88 -8.71
CA ASP A 87 3.71 -8.94 -9.72
C ASP A 87 2.68 -10.04 -9.41
N VAL A 88 1.55 -9.97 -10.10
CA VAL A 88 0.44 -10.92 -9.90
C VAL A 88 0.81 -12.33 -10.36
N PRO A 89 1.41 -12.55 -11.57
CA PRO A 89 1.85 -13.87 -11.99
C PRO A 89 2.75 -14.58 -10.97
N ASN A 90 3.68 -13.85 -10.37
CA ASN A 90 4.63 -14.39 -9.38
C ASN A 90 4.16 -14.19 -7.93
N LYS A 91 2.92 -13.74 -7.70
CA LYS A 91 2.34 -13.43 -6.39
C LYS A 91 3.30 -12.68 -5.46
N THR A 92 3.93 -11.63 -5.99
CA THR A 92 4.94 -10.87 -5.26
C THR A 92 4.51 -9.41 -5.08
N ILE A 93 4.63 -8.91 -3.85
CA ILE A 93 4.54 -7.47 -3.52
C ILE A 93 5.90 -7.00 -3.05
N GLN A 94 6.45 -5.97 -3.68
CA GLN A 94 7.71 -5.37 -3.29
C GLN A 94 7.46 -4.02 -2.63
N PHE A 95 8.01 -3.79 -1.44
CA PHE A 95 8.15 -2.46 -0.87
C PHE A 95 9.32 -1.74 -1.55
N TYR A 96 9.09 -1.24 -2.76
CA TYR A 96 10.13 -0.60 -3.55
C TYR A 96 10.66 0.68 -2.90
N SER A 97 9.78 1.46 -2.27
CA SER A 97 10.18 2.58 -1.42
C SER A 97 9.18 2.79 -0.30
N ILE A 98 9.66 3.16 0.88
CA ILE A 98 8.87 3.62 2.00
C ILE A 98 9.57 4.82 2.64
N THR A 99 8.81 5.85 2.98
CA THR A 99 9.31 7.02 3.70
C THR A 99 8.33 7.36 4.81
N SER A 100 8.84 7.73 5.98
CA SER A 100 7.99 8.08 7.12
C SER A 100 8.72 9.03 8.07
N ALA A 101 8.69 10.32 7.77
CA ALA A 101 9.19 11.36 8.66
C ALA A 101 8.38 11.46 9.98
N VAL A 102 7.15 10.96 9.99
CA VAL A 102 6.29 10.91 11.18
C VAL A 102 6.35 9.51 11.81
N LYS A 103 6.75 9.45 13.09
CA LYS A 103 6.92 8.19 13.84
C LYS A 103 5.63 7.34 13.82
N GLY A 104 5.80 6.04 13.64
CA GLY A 104 4.73 5.04 13.70
C GLY A 104 3.98 4.80 12.39
N TYR A 105 4.06 5.71 11.40
CA TYR A 105 3.34 5.52 10.15
C TYR A 105 3.99 4.49 9.21
N GLY A 106 5.32 4.34 9.23
CA GLY A 106 5.99 3.25 8.51
C GLY A 106 5.43 1.87 8.90
N GLU A 107 5.26 1.61 10.21
CA GLU A 107 4.67 0.38 10.71
C GLU A 107 3.18 0.25 10.32
N LYS A 108 2.40 1.34 10.41
CA LYS A 108 0.99 1.33 9.96
C LYS A 108 0.87 0.97 8.47
N ILE A 109 1.75 1.51 7.63
CA ILE A 109 1.82 1.20 6.20
C ILE A 109 2.10 -0.28 5.98
N VAL A 110 3.16 -0.80 6.60
CA VAL A 110 3.52 -2.22 6.49
C VAL A 110 2.34 -3.09 6.96
N SER A 111 1.81 -2.81 8.14
CA SER A 111 0.66 -3.55 8.70
C SER A 111 -0.56 -3.54 7.75
N ALA A 112 -0.84 -2.42 7.09
CA ALA A 112 -1.96 -2.31 6.15
C ALA A 112 -1.78 -3.19 4.91
N VAL A 113 -0.54 -3.33 4.40
CA VAL A 113 -0.27 -4.27 3.30
C VAL A 113 -0.34 -5.71 3.81
N MET A 114 0.27 -5.99 4.96
CA MET A 114 0.33 -7.35 5.50
C MET A 114 -1.07 -7.91 5.79
N ASN A 115 -1.91 -7.18 6.51
CA ASN A 115 -3.17 -7.74 7.02
C ASN A 115 -4.20 -8.11 5.94
N ILE A 116 -4.04 -7.64 4.70
CA ILE A 116 -4.95 -7.96 3.59
C ILE A 116 -4.32 -8.92 2.57
N THR A 117 -3.00 -9.03 2.57
CA THR A 117 -2.28 -9.88 1.61
C THR A 117 -2.36 -11.34 2.08
N ALA A 118 -2.84 -12.22 1.19
CA ALA A 118 -2.91 -13.66 1.44
C ALA A 118 -1.52 -14.27 1.66
N ASP A 119 -1.46 -15.34 2.44
CA ASP A 119 -0.19 -15.95 2.89
C ASP A 119 0.64 -16.59 1.77
N ASP A 120 0.02 -16.87 0.61
CA ASP A 120 0.69 -17.41 -0.57
C ASP A 120 1.36 -16.34 -1.44
N TRP A 121 1.31 -15.07 -1.02
CA TRP A 121 2.05 -13.98 -1.64
C TRP A 121 3.38 -13.73 -0.94
N LEU A 122 4.43 -13.61 -1.74
CA LEU A 122 5.75 -13.20 -1.30
C LEU A 122 5.77 -11.69 -1.10
N ILE A 123 6.29 -11.23 0.04
CA ILE A 123 6.41 -9.80 0.33
C ILE A 123 7.87 -9.47 0.56
N VAL A 124 8.45 -8.68 -0.33
CA VAL A 124 9.90 -8.44 -0.39
C VAL A 124 10.26 -6.99 -0.15
N ILE A 125 11.43 -6.80 0.46
CA ILE A 125 12.12 -5.53 0.61
C ILE A 125 13.39 -5.64 -0.25
N PRO A 126 13.42 -5.04 -1.46
CA PRO A 126 14.57 -5.16 -2.35
C PRO A 126 15.81 -4.40 -1.86
N MET A 127 15.64 -3.44 -0.94
CA MET A 127 16.75 -2.67 -0.37
C MET A 127 16.37 -2.08 0.99
N ASP A 128 17.24 -2.24 1.99
CA ASP A 128 17.11 -1.62 3.30
C ASP A 128 17.96 -0.35 3.41
N TRP A 129 17.30 0.81 3.41
CA TRP A 129 17.90 2.13 3.72
C TRP A 129 17.32 2.74 4.99
N SER A 130 16.75 1.90 5.85
CA SER A 130 15.81 2.30 6.90
C SER A 130 16.39 2.25 8.32
N ASP A 131 17.71 2.06 8.43
CA ASP A 131 18.48 2.05 9.68
C ASP A 131 17.83 1.17 10.78
N GLY A 132 17.58 -0.11 10.44
CA GLY A 132 17.00 -1.11 11.35
C GLY A 132 15.47 -1.08 11.48
N PHE A 133 14.76 -0.26 10.68
CA PHE A 133 13.29 -0.33 10.64
C PHE A 133 12.81 -1.68 10.09
N TRP A 134 13.42 -2.20 9.01
CA TRP A 134 13.00 -3.47 8.43
C TRP A 134 13.28 -4.67 9.33
N GLU A 135 14.36 -4.65 10.12
CA GLU A 135 14.63 -5.69 11.13
C GLU A 135 13.46 -5.86 12.10
N LYS A 136 12.91 -4.74 12.59
CA LYS A 136 11.73 -4.74 13.47
C LYS A 136 10.49 -5.28 12.76
N MET A 137 10.32 -4.95 11.48
CA MET A 137 9.17 -5.41 10.70
C MET A 137 9.27 -6.90 10.39
N VAL A 138 10.44 -7.43 10.08
CA VAL A 138 10.68 -8.87 9.85
C VAL A 138 10.42 -9.67 11.13
N ALA A 139 10.88 -9.18 12.29
CA ALA A 139 10.59 -9.82 13.58
C ALA A 139 9.08 -9.90 13.87
N LYS A 140 8.32 -8.87 13.46
CA LYS A 140 6.86 -8.82 13.62
C LYS A 140 6.11 -9.64 12.56
N TYR A 141 6.64 -9.71 11.35
CA TYR A 141 6.02 -10.39 10.22
C TYR A 141 7.04 -11.32 9.53
N PRO A 142 7.14 -12.59 9.97
CA PRO A 142 8.15 -13.54 9.48
C PRO A 142 8.11 -13.83 7.97
N ARG A 143 7.00 -13.49 7.29
CA ARG A 143 6.85 -13.64 5.83
C ARG A 143 7.38 -12.44 5.02
N LEU A 144 7.88 -11.39 5.68
CA LEU A 144 8.65 -10.33 5.02
C LEU A 144 10.07 -10.81 4.78
N ILE A 145 10.53 -10.70 3.54
CA ILE A 145 11.88 -11.09 3.14
C ILE A 145 12.64 -9.85 2.70
N VAL A 146 13.74 -9.56 3.39
CA VAL A 146 14.73 -8.57 2.95
C VAL A 146 15.71 -9.29 2.02
N LEU A 147 15.89 -8.75 0.80
CA LEU A 147 16.81 -9.29 -0.20
C LEU A 147 18.19 -8.65 -0.13
#